data_AF-A0A3C0N3I2-F1
#
_entry.id   AF-A0A3C0N3I2-F1
#
_cell.length_a   1.000
_cell.length_b   1.000
_cell.length_c   1.000
_cell.angle_alpha   90.00
_cell.angle_beta   90.00
_cell.angle_gamma   90.00
#
_symmetry.space_group_name_H-M   'P 1'
#
loop_
_entity.id
_entity.type
_entity.pdbx_description
1 polymer ?
#
loop_
_entity_poly.entity_id
_entity_poly.type
_entity_poly.pdbx_seq_one_letter_code
_entity_poly.pdbx_strand_id
1 'polypeptide(L)'
;RSGCTVLPGSNKQTKSLLQPLELIVQGDFIWSYGGYEAKIPIPSIMNEIAAEYEFIGVTGERSLPTDILSLLLNMHDYNHQNGTHRELFEIEEVQVKQFIDEGLHSHAYLSQPRKQPKWRDILKNPGQLAMPKVLEAHLENFFPFMGLLHG
;
A
#
# COMPACT_ATOMS: atom_id res chain seq x y z
N ARG A 1 27.07 20.86 -5.95
CA ARG A 1 27.40 22.21 -5.45
C ARG A 1 26.53 22.49 -4.24
N SER A 2 27.08 22.63 -3.04
CA SER A 2 26.29 23.02 -1.85
C SER A 2 25.97 24.51 -1.95
N GLY A 3 24.69 24.86 -2.15
CA GLY A 3 24.26 26.24 -1.99
C GLY A 3 24.43 26.66 -0.52
N CYS A 4 25.06 27.81 -0.28
CA CYS A 4 25.11 28.41 1.05
C CYS A 4 24.73 29.89 0.94
N THR A 5 24.09 30.42 1.99
CA THR A 5 23.91 31.87 2.10
C THR A 5 25.19 32.50 2.64
N VAL A 6 25.47 33.72 2.22
CA VAL A 6 26.61 34.50 2.71
C VAL A 6 26.06 35.64 3.56
N LEU A 7 26.58 35.80 4.78
CA LEU A 7 26.17 36.88 5.67
C LEU A 7 26.57 38.25 5.06
N PRO A 8 25.60 39.16 4.83
CA PRO A 8 25.88 40.48 4.26
C PRO A 8 26.95 41.24 5.06
N GLY A 9 27.90 41.87 4.36
CA GLY A 9 28.95 42.70 4.98
C GLY A 9 30.10 41.96 5.66
N SER A 10 30.05 40.62 5.78
CA SER A 10 31.13 39.84 6.41
C SER A 10 31.77 38.78 5.52
N ASN A 11 31.19 38.51 4.34
CA ASN A 11 31.57 37.41 3.44
C ASN A 11 31.65 36.02 4.10
N LYS A 12 31.09 35.85 5.30
CA LYS A 12 31.05 34.57 6.00
C LYS A 12 29.95 33.71 5.43
N GLN A 13 30.32 32.50 4.97
CA GLN A 13 29.36 31.48 4.59
C GLN A 13 28.61 30.97 5.82
N THR A 14 27.29 30.85 5.72
CA THR A 14 26.50 30.15 6.72
C THR A 14 26.68 28.64 6.55
N LYS A 15 26.53 27.90 7.65
CA LYS A 15 26.46 26.45 7.65
C LYS A 15 25.07 26.04 8.13
N SER A 16 24.51 24.99 7.52
CA SER A 16 23.29 24.38 8.04
C SER A 16 23.55 23.87 9.46
N LEU A 17 22.62 24.15 10.37
CA LEU A 17 22.59 23.51 11.69
C LEU A 17 21.95 22.12 11.63
N LEU A 18 21.17 21.84 10.58
CA LEU A 18 20.52 20.57 10.34
C LEU A 18 21.44 19.64 9.55
N GLN A 19 21.47 18.37 9.96
CA GLN A 19 22.05 17.31 9.15
C GLN A 19 21.12 17.05 7.95
N PRO A 20 21.65 16.97 6.72
CA PRO A 20 20.85 16.63 5.56
C PRO A 20 20.32 15.19 5.71
N LEU A 21 19.05 14.99 5.35
CA LEU A 21 18.50 13.65 5.21
C LEU A 21 19.08 13.01 3.95
N GLU A 22 19.63 11.81 4.08
CA GLU A 22 20.04 11.03 2.92
C GLU A 22 18.80 10.56 2.15
N LEU A 23 18.74 10.91 0.87
CA LEU A 23 17.68 10.51 -0.05
C LEU A 23 18.26 9.56 -1.09
N ILE A 24 17.57 8.45 -1.30
CA ILE A 24 17.93 7.42 -2.27
C ILE A 24 16.87 7.48 -3.37
N VAL A 25 17.29 7.79 -4.59
CA VAL A 25 16.40 7.82 -5.76
C VAL A 25 16.50 6.49 -6.47
N GLN A 26 15.36 5.81 -6.62
CA GLN A 26 15.25 4.52 -7.29
C GLN A 26 14.10 4.59 -8.30
N GLY A 27 14.42 4.69 -9.59
CA GLY A 27 13.42 4.99 -10.62
C GLY A 27 12.73 6.32 -10.35
N ASP A 28 11.41 6.31 -10.33
CA ASP A 28 10.58 7.49 -10.04
C ASP A 28 10.29 7.68 -8.53
N PHE A 29 10.90 6.85 -7.67
CA PHE A 29 10.62 6.83 -6.23
C PHE A 29 11.78 7.41 -5.40
N ILE A 30 11.43 8.10 -4.31
CA ILE A 30 12.37 8.65 -3.34
C ILE A 30 12.24 7.89 -2.03
N TRP A 31 13.36 7.37 -1.54
CA TRP A 31 13.46 6.59 -0.31
C TRP A 31 14.42 7.24 0.69
N SER A 32 14.27 6.90 1.96
CA SER A 32 15.25 7.24 3.00
C SER A 32 15.15 6.24 4.15
N TYR A 33 16.29 5.89 4.75
CA TYR A 33 16.33 5.14 6.01
C TYR A 33 16.24 6.06 7.24
N GLY A 34 16.00 7.36 7.08
CA GLY A 34 15.81 8.27 8.21
C GLY A 34 17.08 8.50 9.06
N GLY A 35 18.27 8.23 8.50
CA GLY A 35 19.55 8.29 9.22
C GLY A 35 19.89 7.02 10.02
N TYR A 36 19.13 5.94 9.85
CA TYR A 36 19.43 4.64 10.44
C TYR A 36 20.20 3.73 9.47
N GLU A 37 20.94 2.76 10.02
CA GLU A 37 21.55 1.70 9.22
C GLU A 37 20.46 0.80 8.62
N ALA A 38 20.57 0.54 7.32
CA ALA A 38 19.62 -0.28 6.58
C ALA A 38 19.65 -1.73 7.09
N LYS A 39 18.52 -2.22 7.61
CA LYS A 39 18.36 -3.64 7.99
C LYS A 39 17.86 -4.52 6.84
N ILE A 40 17.19 -3.90 5.87
CA ILE A 40 16.66 -4.51 4.66
C ILE A 40 16.95 -3.56 3.49
N PRO A 41 17.19 -4.07 2.27
CA PRO A 41 17.31 -3.22 1.08
C PRO A 41 15.97 -2.56 0.74
N ILE A 42 16.01 -1.50 -0.07
CA ILE A 42 14.80 -0.91 -0.65
C ILE A 42 14.19 -1.94 -1.61
N PRO A 43 12.87 -2.22 -1.53
CA PRO A 43 12.22 -3.16 -2.44
C PRO A 43 12.24 -2.69 -3.91
N SER A 44 12.37 -3.63 -4.83
CA SER A 44 12.34 -3.37 -6.28
C SER A 44 10.92 -3.29 -6.85
N ILE A 45 9.91 -3.83 -6.16
CA ILE A 45 8.55 -4.01 -6.67
C ILE A 45 7.92 -2.73 -7.24
N MET A 46 8.16 -1.56 -6.65
CA MET A 46 7.64 -0.29 -7.17
C MET A 46 8.14 0.02 -8.58
N ASN A 47 9.41 -0.28 -8.85
CA ASN A 47 9.99 -0.11 -10.18
C ASN A 47 9.48 -1.17 -11.15
N GLU A 48 9.30 -2.41 -10.68
CA GLU A 48 8.76 -3.50 -11.51
C GLU A 48 7.34 -3.17 -11.96
N ILE A 49 6.51 -2.66 -11.04
CA ILE A 49 5.16 -2.16 -11.38
C ILE A 49 5.26 -0.98 -12.34
N ALA A 50 6.12 0.01 -12.08
CA ALA A 50 6.26 1.18 -12.94
C ALA A 50 6.81 0.85 -14.34
N ALA A 51 7.53 -0.26 -14.51
CA ALA A 51 8.03 -0.70 -15.80
C ALA A 51 6.94 -1.33 -16.68
N GLU A 52 5.96 -2.01 -16.06
CA GLU A 52 4.96 -2.82 -16.77
C GLU A 52 3.57 -2.18 -16.80
N TYR A 53 3.27 -1.26 -15.87
CA TYR A 53 1.95 -0.68 -15.68
C TYR A 53 1.96 0.84 -15.76
N GLU A 54 0.89 1.40 -16.31
CA GLU A 54 0.61 2.84 -16.28
C GLU A 54 -0.30 3.17 -15.10
N PHE A 55 0.06 4.22 -14.34
CA PHE A 55 -0.78 4.71 -13.25
C PHE A 55 -2.00 5.45 -13.81
N ILE A 56 -3.19 4.90 -13.54
CA ILE A 56 -4.47 5.53 -13.85
C ILE A 56 -5.21 5.79 -12.54
N GLY A 57 -5.31 7.06 -12.14
CA GLY A 57 -6.07 7.42 -10.94
C GLY A 57 -5.60 8.71 -10.29
N VAL A 58 -5.86 8.81 -8.99
CA VAL A 58 -5.46 9.94 -8.15
C VAL A 58 -4.64 9.41 -6.97
N THR A 59 -3.63 10.18 -6.58
CA THR A 59 -2.83 9.93 -5.37
C THR A 59 -3.15 10.97 -4.30
N GLY A 60 -2.85 10.65 -3.05
CA GLY A 60 -3.07 11.54 -1.91
C GLY A 60 -2.28 11.11 -0.69
N GLU A 61 -2.23 12.00 0.30
CA GLU A 61 -1.57 11.78 1.58
C GLU A 61 -2.59 11.88 2.72
N ARG A 62 -2.48 11.00 3.72
CA ARG A 62 -3.31 11.05 4.92
C ARG A 62 -2.54 10.59 6.15
N SER A 63 -2.70 11.32 7.25
CA SER A 63 -2.25 10.88 8.57
C SER A 63 -3.36 10.13 9.30
N LEU A 64 -3.01 9.01 9.93
CA LEU A 64 -3.93 8.19 10.72
C LEU A 64 -3.45 8.15 12.18
N PRO A 65 -4.35 8.31 13.17
CA PRO A 65 -3.97 8.27 14.59
C PRO A 65 -3.84 6.82 15.08
N THR A 66 -2.95 6.05 14.46
CA THR A 66 -2.67 4.64 14.79
C THR A 66 -1.19 4.35 14.58
N ASP A 67 -0.68 3.27 15.17
CA ASP A 67 0.70 2.84 14.98
C ASP A 67 0.88 2.08 13.65
N ILE A 68 2.13 2.05 13.17
CA ILE A 68 2.45 1.41 11.89
C ILE A 68 2.15 -0.09 11.89
N LEU A 69 2.37 -0.79 13.01
CA LEU A 69 2.16 -2.24 13.08
C LEU A 69 0.68 -2.57 12.92
N SER A 70 -0.21 -1.80 13.55
CA SER A 70 -1.66 -1.93 13.36
C SER A 70 -2.08 -1.77 11.90
N LEU A 71 -1.49 -0.83 11.15
CA LEU A 71 -1.74 -0.68 9.71
C LEU A 71 -1.28 -1.91 8.92
N LEU A 72 -0.07 -2.40 9.21
CA LEU A 72 0.48 -3.58 8.52
C LEU A 72 -0.31 -4.85 8.80
N LEU A 73 -0.77 -5.03 10.04
CA LEU A 73 -1.62 -6.15 10.40
C LEU A 73 -2.98 -6.08 9.71
N ASN A 74 -3.54 -4.87 9.54
CA ASN A 74 -4.79 -4.71 8.80
C ASN A 74 -4.67 -5.17 7.33
N MET A 75 -3.52 -4.92 6.68
CA MET A 75 -3.25 -5.43 5.32
C MET A 75 -3.19 -6.97 5.23
N HIS A 76 -2.95 -7.64 6.36
CA HIS A 76 -2.93 -9.11 6.46
C HIS A 76 -4.22 -9.69 7.07
N ASP A 77 -5.17 -8.85 7.49
CA ASP A 77 -6.46 -9.29 8.00
C ASP A 77 -7.44 -9.48 6.85
N TYR A 78 -7.49 -10.66 6.26
CA TYR A 78 -8.40 -10.90 5.14
C TYR A 78 -9.89 -10.87 5.55
N ASN A 79 -10.24 -10.87 6.84
CA ASN A 79 -11.64 -10.85 7.26
C ASN A 79 -12.23 -9.43 7.36
N HIS A 80 -11.40 -8.39 7.46
CA HIS A 80 -11.88 -7.02 7.68
C HIS A 80 -12.88 -6.58 6.60
N GLN A 81 -12.70 -7.07 5.36
CA GLN A 81 -13.57 -6.75 4.23
C GLN A 81 -15.04 -7.11 4.44
N ASN A 82 -15.33 -8.13 5.26
CA ASN A 82 -16.71 -8.54 5.57
C ASN A 82 -17.44 -7.48 6.41
N GLY A 83 -16.68 -6.65 7.13
CA GLY A 83 -17.17 -5.51 7.90
C GLY A 83 -17.06 -4.21 7.10
N THR A 84 -15.84 -3.82 6.72
CA THR A 84 -15.54 -2.49 6.17
C THR A 84 -15.97 -2.29 4.73
N HIS A 85 -15.99 -3.36 3.93
CA HIS A 85 -16.32 -3.33 2.50
C HIS A 85 -17.65 -4.03 2.19
N ARG A 86 -18.46 -4.27 3.22
CA ARG A 86 -19.69 -5.06 3.13
C ARG A 86 -20.65 -4.56 2.05
N GLU A 87 -20.91 -3.26 2.00
CA GLU A 87 -21.88 -2.69 1.03
C GLU A 87 -21.42 -2.83 -0.43
N LEU A 88 -20.11 -2.98 -0.64
CA LEU A 88 -19.51 -3.21 -1.95
C LEU A 88 -19.57 -4.68 -2.32
N PHE A 89 -19.13 -5.59 -1.43
CA PHE A 89 -18.92 -6.98 -1.83
C PHE A 89 -19.96 -7.97 -1.30
N GLU A 90 -20.58 -7.73 -0.13
CA GLU A 90 -21.48 -8.68 0.56
C GLU A 90 -20.89 -10.09 0.70
N ILE A 91 -19.59 -10.17 1.03
CA ILE A 91 -18.89 -11.44 1.29
C ILE A 91 -19.46 -12.09 2.55
N GLU A 92 -19.78 -13.39 2.46
CA GLU A 92 -20.27 -14.17 3.60
C GLU A 92 -19.12 -14.77 4.41
N GLU A 93 -18.08 -15.23 3.71
CA GLU A 93 -16.89 -15.82 4.31
C GLU A 93 -15.68 -15.65 3.39
N VAL A 94 -14.50 -15.73 3.99
CA VAL A 94 -13.22 -15.68 3.28
C VAL A 94 -12.55 -17.03 3.44
N GLN A 95 -12.38 -17.74 2.33
CA GLN A 95 -11.72 -19.04 2.30
C GLN A 95 -10.29 -18.88 1.78
N VAL A 96 -9.31 -19.01 2.67
CA VAL A 96 -7.90 -19.07 2.25
C VAL A 96 -7.64 -20.42 1.59
N LYS A 97 -7.38 -20.42 0.28
CA LYS A 97 -7.07 -21.62 -0.49
C LYS A 97 -5.61 -22.00 -0.39
N GLN A 98 -4.74 -20.99 -0.40
CA GLN A 98 -3.30 -21.16 -0.31
C GLN A 98 -2.70 -19.90 0.30
N PHE A 99 -1.68 -20.10 1.14
CA PHE A 99 -0.83 -19.04 1.65
C PHE A 99 0.62 -19.44 1.41
N ILE A 100 1.41 -18.53 0.82
CA ILE A 100 2.83 -18.72 0.54
C ILE A 100 3.58 -17.63 1.30
N ASP A 101 4.52 -18.05 2.14
CA ASP A 101 5.38 -17.16 2.92
C ASP A 101 6.80 -17.19 2.35
N GLU A 102 7.27 -16.05 1.87
CA GLU A 102 8.62 -15.83 1.35
C GLU A 102 9.37 -14.78 2.19
N GLY A 103 8.99 -14.65 3.46
CA GLY A 103 9.61 -13.78 4.45
C GLY A 103 9.05 -12.35 4.42
N LEU A 104 9.68 -11.46 3.65
CA LEU A 104 9.21 -10.06 3.51
C LEU A 104 8.19 -9.89 2.37
N HIS A 105 7.85 -11.00 1.72
CA HIS A 105 6.87 -11.09 0.67
C HIS A 105 5.97 -12.29 0.96
N SER A 106 4.67 -12.16 0.74
CA SER A 106 3.73 -13.27 0.91
C SER A 106 2.58 -13.20 -0.09
N HIS A 107 2.01 -14.36 -0.40
CA HIS A 107 0.86 -14.52 -1.28
C HIS A 107 -0.31 -15.15 -0.51
N ALA A 108 -1.52 -14.64 -0.71
CA ALA A 108 -2.75 -15.26 -0.25
C ALA A 108 -3.72 -15.41 -1.42
N TYR A 109 -4.14 -16.65 -1.67
CA TYR A 109 -5.16 -16.98 -2.66
C TYR A 109 -6.48 -17.23 -1.92
N LEU A 110 -7.48 -16.40 -2.21
CA LEU A 110 -8.74 -16.34 -1.49
C LEU A 110 -9.90 -16.66 -2.44
N SER A 111 -10.85 -17.45 -1.94
CA SER A 111 -12.17 -17.61 -2.55
C SER A 111 -13.21 -17.07 -1.60
N GLN A 112 -14.08 -16.20 -2.10
CA GLN A 112 -14.91 -15.33 -1.27
C GLN A 112 -16.35 -15.39 -1.75
N PRO A 113 -17.12 -16.39 -1.29
CA PRO A 113 -18.53 -16.50 -1.61
C PRO A 113 -19.30 -15.26 -1.19
N ARG A 114 -20.11 -14.74 -2.11
CA ARG A 114 -20.98 -13.59 -1.87
C ARG A 114 -22.38 -14.03 -1.57
N LYS A 115 -23.03 -13.26 -0.70
CA LYS A 115 -24.45 -13.40 -0.45
C LYS A 115 -25.24 -13.11 -1.72
N GLN A 116 -26.29 -13.89 -1.97
CA GLN A 116 -27.22 -13.55 -3.06
C GLN A 116 -27.91 -12.20 -2.75
N PRO A 117 -27.74 -11.18 -3.60
CA PRO A 117 -28.28 -9.86 -3.33
C PRO A 117 -29.80 -9.90 -3.40
N LYS A 118 -30.48 -9.23 -2.45
CA LYS A 118 -31.94 -9.07 -2.53
C LYS A 118 -32.26 -7.93 -3.48
N TRP A 119 -33.50 -7.90 -4.00
CA TRP A 119 -33.98 -6.80 -4.84
C TRP A 119 -33.75 -5.41 -4.26
N ARG A 120 -33.90 -5.25 -2.94
CA ARG A 120 -33.64 -3.98 -2.26
C ARG A 120 -32.17 -3.56 -2.28
N ASP A 121 -31.26 -4.53 -2.24
CA ASP A 121 -29.81 -4.30 -2.25
C ASP A 121 -29.35 -3.90 -3.65
N ILE A 122 -29.90 -4.56 -4.69
CA ILE A 122 -29.68 -4.21 -6.10
C ILE A 122 -30.14 -2.79 -6.41
N LEU A 123 -31.26 -2.36 -5.83
CA LEU A 123 -31.78 -1.00 -6.04
C LEU A 123 -30.85 0.08 -5.45
N LYS A 124 -30.14 -0.23 -4.36
CA LYS A 124 -29.17 0.67 -3.74
C LYS A 124 -27.81 0.64 -4.44
N ASN A 125 -27.40 -0.54 -4.90
CA ASN A 125 -26.13 -0.77 -5.58
C ASN A 125 -26.36 -1.68 -6.80
N PRO A 126 -26.70 -1.10 -7.98
CA PRO A 126 -26.97 -1.90 -9.18
C PRO A 126 -25.73 -2.67 -9.69
N GLY A 127 -24.52 -2.25 -9.29
CA GLY A 127 -23.27 -2.95 -9.61
C GLY A 127 -23.21 -4.38 -9.06
N GLN A 128 -24.01 -4.70 -8.04
CA GLN A 128 -24.13 -6.05 -7.47
C GLN A 128 -24.49 -7.13 -8.49
N LEU A 129 -25.18 -6.76 -9.57
CA LEU A 129 -25.58 -7.66 -10.67
C LEU A 129 -24.41 -8.07 -11.57
N ALA A 130 -23.40 -7.22 -11.72
CA ALA A 130 -22.25 -7.48 -12.59
C ALA A 130 -21.17 -8.31 -11.89
N MET A 131 -21.18 -8.36 -10.56
CA MET A 131 -20.17 -9.05 -9.78
C MET A 131 -20.43 -10.56 -9.72
N PRO A 132 -19.38 -11.42 -9.80
CA PRO A 132 -19.51 -12.87 -9.79
C PRO A 132 -19.98 -13.39 -8.42
N LYS A 133 -20.61 -14.57 -8.39
CA LYS A 133 -21.12 -15.18 -7.14
C LYS A 133 -20.03 -15.48 -6.11
N VAL A 134 -18.82 -15.73 -6.59
CA VAL A 134 -17.61 -15.95 -5.80
C VAL A 134 -16.57 -14.99 -6.34
N LEU A 135 -15.96 -14.20 -5.47
CA LEU A 135 -14.79 -13.40 -5.82
C LEU A 135 -13.57 -14.27 -5.56
N GLU A 136 -12.75 -14.45 -6.59
CA GLU A 136 -11.42 -15.05 -6.44
C GLU A 136 -10.43 -13.90 -6.39
N ALA A 137 -9.57 -13.91 -5.38
CA ALA A 137 -8.58 -12.87 -5.17
C ALA A 137 -7.21 -13.50 -4.92
N HIS A 138 -6.19 -12.88 -5.48
CA HIS A 138 -4.80 -13.15 -5.12
C HIS A 138 -4.22 -11.86 -4.55
N LEU A 139 -3.85 -11.90 -3.27
CA LEU A 139 -3.23 -10.80 -2.55
C LEU A 139 -1.73 -11.05 -2.43
N GLU A 140 -0.93 -10.05 -2.75
CA GLU A 140 0.50 -10.01 -2.45
C GLU A 140 0.79 -8.93 -1.42
N ASN A 141 1.61 -9.25 -0.42
CA ASN A 141 2.07 -8.28 0.57
C ASN A 141 3.59 -8.18 0.50
N PHE A 142 4.11 -6.98 0.26
CA PHE A 142 5.50 -6.59 0.27
C PHE A 142 5.77 -5.71 1.49
N PHE A 143 6.42 -6.27 2.50
CA PHE A 143 6.78 -5.53 3.71
C PHE A 143 7.84 -4.46 3.39
N PRO A 144 7.74 -3.24 3.97
CA PRO A 144 6.79 -2.82 5.00
C PRO A 144 5.63 -1.94 4.51
N PHE A 145 5.31 -1.83 3.22
CA PHE A 145 4.43 -0.73 2.79
C PHE A 145 3.44 -1.05 1.67
N MET A 146 3.50 -2.22 1.06
CA MET A 146 2.73 -2.47 -0.17
C MET A 146 1.90 -3.74 -0.07
N GLY A 147 0.60 -3.60 -0.33
CA GLY A 147 -0.28 -4.70 -0.66
C GLY A 147 -0.76 -4.54 -2.11
N LEU A 148 -0.80 -5.64 -2.86
CA LEU A 148 -1.35 -5.73 -4.21
C LEU A 148 -2.51 -6.72 -4.21
N LEU A 149 -3.59 -6.36 -4.90
CA LEU A 149 -4.76 -7.20 -5.08
C LEU A 149 -4.93 -7.48 -6.58
N HIS A 150 -5.00 -8.76 -6.90
CA HIS A 150 -5.31 -9.30 -8.22
C HIS A 150 -6.72 -9.91 -8.14
N GLY A 151 -7.60 -9.57 -9.09
CA GLY A 151 -8.99 -10.03 -9.11
C GLY A 151 -9.61 -10.00 -10.50
#